data_AF-A0A323V1S3-F1
#
_entry.id   AF-A0A323V1S3-F1
#
_cell.length_a   1.000
_cell.length_b   1.000
_cell.length_c   1.000
_cell.angle_alpha   90.00
_cell.angle_beta   90.00
_cell.angle_gamma   90.00
#
_symmetry.space_group_name_H-M   'P 1'
#
loop_
_entity.id
_entity.type
_entity.pdbx_description
1 polymer ?
#
loop_
_entity_poly.entity_id
_entity_poly.type
_entity_poly.pdbx_seq_one_letter_code
_entity_poly.pdbx_strand_id
1 'polypeptide(L)'
;LPFVADPIVDGAKVPRALARYLQRDGTADEDDDLAATDVVTVIADMLRAHSSAGRVVPQRLDRAATTRVRESLRDNPSRRYRAADVERIAGMDRWSVARQFRAAFGTSPSRFRTMRQLQLARSLIVGGAALAEAAHAAGFADQAHFTRKFKA
;
A
#
# COMPACT_ATOMS: atom_id res chain seq x y z
N LEU A 1 14.48 -13.07 -17.70
CA LEU A 1 13.82 -13.55 -16.47
C LEU A 1 13.89 -15.07 -16.48
N PRO A 2 14.37 -15.74 -15.42
CA PRO A 2 14.46 -17.20 -15.42
C PRO A 2 13.03 -17.75 -15.34
N PHE A 3 12.64 -18.49 -16.36
CA PHE A 3 11.36 -19.18 -16.41
C PHE A 3 11.49 -20.46 -15.58
N VAL A 4 10.74 -20.58 -14.49
CA VAL A 4 10.70 -21.81 -13.68
C VAL A 4 9.70 -22.74 -14.36
N ALA A 5 10.17 -23.91 -14.81
CA ALA A 5 9.37 -24.86 -15.58
C ALA A 5 8.21 -25.48 -14.78
N ASP A 6 8.35 -25.56 -13.45
CA ASP A 6 7.33 -26.10 -12.55
C ASP A 6 7.16 -25.21 -11.30
N PRO A 7 6.40 -24.11 -11.39
CA PRO A 7 6.24 -23.20 -10.27
C PRO A 7 5.31 -23.82 -9.20
N ILE A 8 5.81 -23.88 -7.95
CA ILE A 8 5.08 -24.38 -6.78
C ILE A 8 3.76 -23.60 -6.56
N VAL A 9 3.71 -22.34 -7.01
CA VAL A 9 2.51 -21.51 -7.01
C VAL A 9 2.12 -21.15 -8.44
N ASP A 10 0.93 -21.58 -8.83
CA ASP A 10 0.27 -21.14 -10.06
C ASP A 10 0.10 -19.61 -10.07
N GLY A 11 0.50 -18.97 -11.18
CA GLY A 11 0.38 -17.52 -11.39
C GLY A 11 -1.06 -17.00 -11.23
N ALA A 12 -2.07 -17.82 -11.49
CA ALA A 12 -3.48 -17.46 -11.24
C ALA A 12 -3.82 -17.32 -9.75
N LYS A 13 -3.03 -17.95 -8.87
CA LYS A 13 -3.19 -17.91 -7.40
C LYS A 13 -2.37 -16.82 -6.73
N VAL A 14 -1.51 -16.12 -7.47
CA VAL A 14 -0.78 -14.95 -6.97
C VAL A 14 -1.77 -13.80 -6.79
N PRO A 15 -1.96 -13.27 -5.57
CA PRO A 15 -2.85 -12.13 -5.36
C PRO A 15 -2.39 -10.95 -6.22
N ARG A 16 -3.31 -10.28 -6.91
CA ARG A 16 -3.00 -9.07 -7.71
C ARG A 16 -2.21 -8.02 -6.92
N ALA A 17 -2.41 -7.97 -5.60
CA ALA A 17 -1.65 -7.08 -4.72
C ALA A 17 -0.14 -7.43 -4.67
N LEU A 18 0.21 -8.72 -4.65
CA LEU A 18 1.60 -9.20 -4.69
C LEU A 18 2.20 -8.97 -6.07
N ALA A 19 1.46 -9.29 -7.14
CA ALA A 19 1.93 -9.04 -8.51
C ALA A 19 2.28 -7.57 -8.74
N ARG A 20 1.42 -6.64 -8.31
CA ARG A 20 1.68 -5.19 -8.40
C ARG A 20 2.88 -4.75 -7.56
N TYR A 21 3.15 -5.44 -6.44
CA TYR A 21 4.33 -5.13 -5.64
C TYR A 21 5.60 -5.60 -6.34
N LEU A 22 5.62 -6.82 -6.88
CA LEU A 22 6.77 -7.35 -7.61
C LEU A 22 7.05 -6.58 -8.92
N GLN A 23 6.02 -5.98 -9.52
CA GLN A 23 6.14 -5.10 -10.67
C GLN A 23 6.55 -3.66 -10.32
N ARG A 24 6.71 -3.34 -9.03
CA ARG A 24 7.23 -2.03 -8.62
C ARG A 24 8.74 -2.02 -8.87
N ASP A 25 9.19 -1.19 -9.80
CA ASP A 25 10.62 -0.92 -9.99
C ASP A 25 11.27 -0.54 -8.64
N GLY A 26 12.40 -1.19 -8.34
CA GLY A 26 13.07 -1.35 -7.05
C GLY A 26 13.52 -0.10 -6.28
N THR A 27 12.92 1.06 -6.54
CA THR A 27 12.94 2.20 -5.62
C THR A 27 11.76 2.06 -4.65
N ALA A 28 11.81 1.02 -3.81
CA ALA A 28 11.17 1.15 -2.50
C ALA A 28 11.92 2.29 -1.80
N ASP A 29 11.21 3.25 -1.22
CA ASP A 29 11.81 3.94 -0.08
C ASP A 29 12.12 2.79 0.88
N GLU A 30 13.40 2.45 1.06
CA GLU A 30 13.86 1.32 1.91
C GLU A 30 13.29 1.41 3.34
N ASP A 31 12.75 2.58 3.65
CA ASP A 31 12.34 3.10 4.91
C ASP A 31 10.78 3.28 4.96
N ASP A 32 10.04 2.75 3.98
CA ASP A 32 8.56 2.71 3.92
C ASP A 32 8.01 1.41 4.55
N ASP A 33 8.11 1.33 5.87
CA ASP A 33 7.59 0.22 6.70
C ASP A 33 6.08 -0.04 6.51
N LEU A 34 5.30 0.99 6.16
CA LEU A 34 3.88 0.81 5.88
C LEU A 34 3.66 0.02 4.59
N ALA A 35 4.42 0.33 3.53
CA ALA A 35 4.40 -0.48 2.30
C ALA A 35 4.93 -1.90 2.54
N ALA A 36 6.00 -2.06 3.32
CA ALA A 36 6.53 -3.38 3.67
C ALA A 36 5.49 -4.23 4.40
N THR A 37 4.78 -3.63 5.38
CA THR A 37 3.67 -4.27 6.10
C THR A 37 2.60 -4.78 5.16
N ASP A 38 2.19 -3.96 4.18
CA ASP A 38 1.15 -4.34 3.21
C ASP A 38 1.52 -5.58 2.39
N VAL A 39 2.81 -5.71 2.06
CA VAL A 39 3.35 -6.81 1.25
C VAL A 39 3.44 -8.07 2.08
N VAL A 40 4.05 -7.97 3.27
CA VAL A 40 4.17 -9.10 4.20
C VAL A 40 2.79 -9.63 4.55
N THR A 41 1.79 -8.76 4.72
CA THR A 41 0.40 -9.18 4.94
C THR A 41 -0.13 -10.04 3.78
N VAL A 42 0.08 -9.59 2.54
CA VAL A 42 -0.38 -10.34 1.35
C VAL A 42 0.34 -11.68 1.20
N ILE A 43 1.65 -11.71 1.43
CA ILE A 43 2.44 -12.95 1.40
C ILE A 43 1.96 -13.90 2.49
N ALA A 44 1.77 -13.41 3.72
CA ALA A 44 1.28 -14.23 4.83
C ALA A 44 -0.12 -14.80 4.55
N ASP A 45 -1.02 -14.01 3.97
CA ASP A 45 -2.37 -14.46 3.62
C ASP A 45 -2.33 -15.51 2.50
N MET A 46 -1.43 -15.34 1.53
CA MET A 46 -1.21 -16.30 0.45
C MET A 46 -0.64 -17.63 0.99
N LEU A 47 0.38 -17.57 1.86
CA LEU A 47 0.95 -18.76 2.48
C LEU A 47 -0.10 -19.53 3.30
N ARG A 48 -0.92 -18.82 4.08
CA ARG A 48 -2.02 -19.44 4.83
C ARG A 48 -3.03 -20.12 3.92
N ALA A 49 -3.42 -19.47 2.84
CA ALA A 49 -4.39 -20.02 1.88
C ALA A 49 -3.90 -21.31 1.20
N HIS A 50 -2.59 -21.52 1.12
CA HIS A 50 -1.97 -22.72 0.53
C HIS A 50 -1.45 -23.71 1.58
N SER A 51 -1.56 -23.39 2.87
CA SER A 51 -1.15 -24.28 3.95
C SER A 51 -2.26 -25.26 4.31
N SER A 52 -1.89 -26.47 4.71
CA SER A 52 -2.81 -27.45 5.33
C SER A 52 -3.23 -27.05 6.75
N ALA A 53 -2.63 -25.99 7.30
CA ALA A 53 -2.86 -25.52 8.65
C ALA A 53 -4.12 -24.65 8.73
N GLY A 54 -5.25 -25.25 9.11
CA GLY A 54 -6.38 -24.61 9.80
C GLY A 54 -7.09 -23.43 9.11
N ARG A 55 -8.43 -23.52 8.99
CA ARG A 55 -9.29 -22.42 8.53
C ARG A 55 -9.05 -21.16 9.37
N VAL A 56 -8.63 -20.06 8.73
CA VAL A 56 -8.55 -18.74 9.37
C VAL A 56 -9.96 -18.30 9.76
N VAL A 57 -10.17 -18.01 11.05
CA VAL A 57 -11.42 -17.39 11.52
C VAL A 57 -11.51 -15.98 10.93
N PRO A 58 -12.57 -15.65 10.17
CA PRO A 58 -12.74 -14.30 9.65
C PRO A 58 -12.84 -13.31 10.81
N GLN A 59 -11.88 -12.39 10.93
CA GLN A 59 -12.04 -11.25 11.83
C GLN A 59 -13.20 -10.38 11.32
N ARG A 60 -14.09 -9.96 12.22
CA ARG A 60 -15.13 -8.99 11.87
C ARG A 60 -14.46 -7.68 11.47
N LEU A 61 -14.89 -7.13 10.34
CA LEU A 61 -14.42 -5.85 9.83
C LEU A 61 -14.86 -4.71 10.77
N ASP A 62 -13.88 -4.03 11.38
CA ASP A 62 -14.10 -2.77 12.07
C ASP A 62 -14.13 -1.61 11.06
N ARG A 63 -15.34 -1.27 10.63
CA ARG A 63 -15.57 -0.18 9.67
C ARG A 63 -15.19 1.19 10.23
N ALA A 64 -15.34 1.41 11.54
CA ALA A 64 -15.05 2.70 12.14
C ALA A 64 -13.54 2.94 12.19
N ALA A 65 -12.77 1.95 12.66
CA ALA A 65 -11.31 2.02 12.67
C ALA A 65 -10.71 2.15 11.27
N THR A 66 -11.16 1.35 10.30
CA THR A 66 -10.67 1.44 8.91
C THR A 66 -11.02 2.79 8.27
N THR A 67 -12.19 3.37 8.58
CA THR A 67 -12.58 4.71 8.12
C THR A 67 -11.68 5.80 8.70
N ARG A 68 -11.36 5.76 10.01
CA ARG A 68 -10.41 6.70 10.64
C ARG A 68 -9.04 6.69 9.96
N VAL A 69 -8.51 5.50 9.66
CA VAL A 69 -7.24 5.37 8.92
C VAL A 69 -7.37 5.99 7.54
N ARG A 70 -8.45 5.70 6.80
CA ARG A 70 -8.67 6.25 5.45
C ARG A 70 -8.73 7.76 5.45
N GLU A 71 -9.43 8.36 6.41
CA GLU A 71 -9.55 9.81 6.56
C GLU A 71 -8.20 10.44 6.88
N SER A 72 -7.46 9.91 7.85
CA SER A 72 -6.11 10.40 8.15
C SER A 72 -5.18 10.39 6.92
N LEU A 73 -5.19 9.30 6.14
CA LEU A 73 -4.36 9.19 4.93
C LEU A 73 -4.83 10.10 3.80
N ARG A 74 -6.13 10.37 3.69
CA ARG A 74 -6.72 11.27 2.70
C ARG A 74 -6.41 12.72 3.02
N ASP A 75 -6.54 13.10 4.28
CA ASP A 75 -6.48 14.50 4.72
C ASP A 75 -5.03 14.98 4.83
N ASN A 76 -4.07 14.06 5.04
CA ASN A 76 -2.64 14.38 5.16
C ASN A 76 -1.77 13.46 4.30
N PRO A 77 -1.90 13.45 2.97
CA PRO A 77 -1.21 12.47 2.13
C PRO A 77 0.30 12.68 2.07
N SER A 78 0.76 13.93 2.20
CA SER A 78 2.18 14.31 2.18
C SER A 78 2.92 13.91 3.47
N ARG A 79 2.21 13.77 4.59
CA ARG A 79 2.78 13.28 5.85
C ARG A 79 3.32 11.85 5.66
N ARG A 80 4.51 11.58 6.17
CA ARG A 80 5.07 10.23 6.24
C ARG A 80 4.37 9.42 7.34
N TYR A 81 3.79 8.28 6.98
CA TYR A 81 3.14 7.34 7.91
C TYR A 81 4.01 6.11 8.10
N ARG A 82 4.25 5.73 9.36
CA ARG A 82 4.79 4.41 9.73
C ARG A 82 3.65 3.43 10.04
N ALA A 83 3.95 2.13 10.12
CA ALA A 83 2.93 1.16 10.52
C ALA A 83 2.37 1.48 11.92
N ALA A 84 3.23 1.90 12.85
CA ALA A 84 2.84 2.33 14.20
C ALA A 84 1.84 3.50 14.22
N ASP A 85 1.83 4.36 13.19
CA ASP A 85 0.86 5.45 13.10
C ASP A 85 -0.53 4.93 12.77
N VAL A 86 -0.64 4.02 11.80
CA VAL A 86 -1.94 3.45 11.42
C VAL A 86 -2.47 2.51 12.51
N GLU A 87 -1.60 1.84 13.26
CA GLU A 87 -1.98 1.08 14.45
C GLU A 87 -2.63 1.97 15.50
N ARG A 88 -1.99 3.10 15.82
CA ARG A 88 -2.52 4.07 16.79
C ARG A 88 -3.85 4.66 16.36
N ILE A 89 -3.99 4.99 15.07
CA ILE A 89 -5.24 5.55 14.52
C ILE A 89 -6.36 4.51 14.57
N ALA A 90 -6.06 3.25 14.26
CA ALA A 90 -7.06 2.20 14.20
C ALA A 90 -7.40 1.60 15.57
N GLY A 91 -6.45 1.59 16.51
CA GLY A 91 -6.55 0.83 17.76
C GLY A 91 -6.40 -0.67 17.55
N MET A 92 -5.69 -1.11 16.52
CA MET A 92 -5.42 -2.52 16.21
C MET A 92 -4.02 -2.68 15.62
N ASP A 93 -3.48 -3.90 15.57
CA ASP A 93 -2.17 -4.16 14.99
C ASP A 93 -2.16 -3.92 13.47
N ARG A 94 -0.96 -3.63 12.94
CA ARG A 94 -0.76 -3.25 11.53
C ARG A 94 -1.20 -4.30 10.53
N TRP A 95 -1.16 -5.58 10.90
CA TRP A 95 -1.59 -6.68 10.03
C TRP A 95 -3.11 -6.68 9.92
N SER A 96 -3.81 -6.53 11.05
CA SER A 96 -5.27 -6.35 11.05
C SER A 96 -5.68 -5.08 10.30
N VAL A 97 -4.97 -3.95 10.47
CA VAL A 97 -5.23 -2.74 9.65
C VAL A 97 -5.08 -3.05 8.16
N ALA A 98 -3.97 -3.63 7.73
CA ALA A 98 -3.71 -3.89 6.31
C ALA A 98 -4.74 -4.84 5.68
N ARG A 99 -5.17 -5.88 6.41
CA ARG A 99 -6.22 -6.81 5.95
C ARG A 99 -7.57 -6.13 5.87
N GLN A 100 -8.00 -5.51 6.96
CA GLN A 100 -9.34 -4.94 7.07
C GLN A 100 -9.52 -3.73 6.16
N PHE A 101 -8.49 -2.89 6.01
CA PHE A 101 -8.50 -1.76 5.08
C PHE A 101 -8.68 -2.23 3.63
N ARG A 102 -8.00 -3.33 3.24
CA ARG A 102 -8.17 -3.94 1.92
C ARG A 102 -9.55 -4.56 1.73
N ALA A 103 -10.09 -5.22 2.74
CA ALA A 103 -11.45 -5.73 2.71
C ALA A 103 -12.49 -4.59 2.58
N ALA A 104 -12.27 -3.46 3.24
CA ALA A 104 -13.18 -2.32 3.21
C ALA A 104 -13.10 -1.47 1.95
N PHE A 105 -11.90 -1.25 1.39
CA PHE A 105 -11.65 -0.25 0.35
C PHE A 105 -10.97 -0.79 -0.92
N GLY A 106 -10.74 -2.10 -1.01
CA GLY A 106 -10.19 -2.75 -2.21
C GLY A 106 -8.70 -2.45 -2.49
N THR A 107 -8.02 -1.74 -1.59
CA THR A 107 -6.61 -1.35 -1.72
C THR A 107 -5.92 -1.37 -0.36
N SER A 108 -4.60 -1.23 -0.31
CA SER A 108 -3.85 -1.17 0.95
C SER A 108 -3.67 0.28 1.44
N PRO A 109 -3.39 0.49 2.74
CA PRO A 109 -3.06 1.81 3.30
C PRO A 109 -1.98 2.57 2.53
N SER A 110 -0.81 1.95 2.28
CA SER A 110 0.31 2.64 1.59
C SER A 110 -0.05 3.03 0.16
N ARG A 111 -0.76 2.15 -0.56
CA ARG A 111 -1.22 2.42 -1.92
C ARG A 111 -2.27 3.51 -1.95
N PHE A 112 -3.22 3.50 -1.02
CA PHE A 112 -4.22 4.55 -0.89
C PHE A 112 -3.57 5.91 -0.65
N ARG A 113 -2.60 6.00 0.27
CA ARG A 113 -1.83 7.22 0.50
C ARG A 113 -1.12 7.68 -0.77
N THR A 114 -0.41 6.78 -1.45
CA THR A 114 0.29 7.10 -2.71
C THR A 114 -0.68 7.69 -3.74
N MET A 115 -1.88 7.12 -3.89
CA MET A 115 -2.89 7.65 -4.81
C MET A 115 -3.34 9.07 -4.43
N ARG A 116 -3.45 9.38 -3.13
CA ARG A 116 -3.79 10.73 -2.65
C ARG A 116 -2.64 11.72 -2.86
N GLN A 117 -1.39 11.28 -2.71
CA GLN A 117 -0.21 12.08 -3.06
C GLN A 117 -0.19 12.42 -4.56
N LEU A 118 -0.47 11.45 -5.43
CA LEU A 118 -0.56 11.67 -6.87
C LEU A 118 -1.69 12.65 -7.24
N GLN A 119 -2.84 12.56 -6.55
CA GLN A 119 -3.95 13.51 -6.74
C GLN A 119 -3.56 14.94 -6.33
N LEU A 120 -2.89 15.11 -5.19
CA LEU A 120 -2.37 16.40 -4.74
C LEU A 120 -1.31 16.96 -5.70
N ALA A 121 -0.36 16.15 -6.14
CA ALA A 121 0.63 16.56 -7.13
C ALA A 121 -0.06 17.01 -8.44
N ARG A 122 -1.06 16.27 -8.92
CA ARG A 122 -1.84 16.63 -10.10
C ARG A 122 -2.53 17.99 -9.93
N SER A 123 -3.15 18.27 -8.78
CA SER A 123 -3.81 19.56 -8.57
C SER A 123 -2.81 20.72 -8.55
N LEU A 124 -1.62 20.52 -7.95
CA LEU A 124 -0.57 21.53 -7.92
C LEU A 124 -0.01 21.83 -9.32
N ILE A 125 0.21 20.78 -10.12
CA ILE A 125 0.67 20.92 -11.51
C ILE A 125 -0.36 21.68 -12.36
N VAL A 126 -1.64 21.35 -12.23
CA VAL A 126 -2.72 22.09 -12.92
C VAL A 126 -2.78 23.55 -12.45
N GLY A 127 -2.43 23.81 -11.20
CA GLY A 127 -2.28 25.16 -10.64
C GLY A 127 -1.00 25.90 -11.05
N GLY A 128 -0.14 25.30 -11.88
CA GLY A 128 1.07 25.94 -12.42
C GLY A 128 2.36 25.67 -11.65
N ALA A 129 2.35 24.82 -10.61
CA ALA A 129 3.57 24.46 -9.90
C ALA A 129 4.53 23.65 -10.79
N ALA A 130 5.84 23.86 -10.61
CA ALA A 130 6.83 23.04 -11.31
C ALA A 130 6.77 21.58 -10.82
N LEU A 131 7.17 20.62 -11.67
CA LEU A 131 7.09 19.18 -11.34
C LEU A 131 7.85 18.82 -10.05
N ALA A 132 9.03 19.42 -9.84
CA ALA A 132 9.83 19.20 -8.64
C ALA A 132 9.12 19.71 -7.37
N GLU A 133 8.53 20.91 -7.44
CA GLU A 133 7.79 21.53 -6.35
C GLU A 133 6.53 20.72 -6.01
N ALA A 134 5.76 20.33 -7.03
CA ALA A 134 4.58 19.50 -6.86
C ALA A 134 4.91 18.14 -6.25
N ALA A 135 6.02 17.51 -6.66
CA ALA A 135 6.49 16.26 -6.08
C ALA A 135 6.82 16.41 -4.59
N HIS A 136 7.59 17.45 -4.23
CA HIS A 136 7.97 17.72 -2.86
C HIS A 136 6.76 18.05 -1.97
N ALA A 137 5.89 18.95 -2.43
CA ALA A 137 4.68 19.34 -1.71
C ALA A 137 3.69 18.17 -1.52
N ALA A 138 3.64 17.23 -2.47
CA ALA A 138 2.86 16.01 -2.35
C ALA A 138 3.52 14.93 -1.45
N GLY A 139 4.74 15.17 -0.96
CA GLY A 139 5.48 14.28 -0.06
C GLY A 139 6.16 13.11 -0.76
N PHE A 140 6.54 13.26 -2.03
CA PHE A 140 7.48 12.35 -2.69
C PHE A 140 8.92 12.70 -2.30
N ALA A 141 9.77 11.68 -2.20
CA ALA A 141 11.19 11.86 -1.86
C ALA A 141 11.93 12.75 -2.87
N ASP A 142 11.65 12.56 -4.16
CA ASP A 142 12.21 13.36 -5.25
C ASP A 142 11.30 13.33 -6.50
N GLN A 143 11.61 14.17 -7.48
CA GLN A 143 10.87 14.27 -8.73
C GLN A 143 10.93 12.98 -9.58
N ALA A 144 12.04 12.24 -9.53
CA ALA A 144 12.20 11.01 -10.31
C ALA A 144 11.31 9.90 -9.74
N HIS A 145 11.25 9.75 -8.42
CA HIS A 145 10.34 8.87 -7.70
C HIS A 145 8.88 9.23 -8.01
N PHE A 146 8.53 10.52 -7.94
CA PHE A 146 7.21 11.00 -8.35
C PHE A 146 6.88 10.62 -9.80
N THR A 147 7.78 10.91 -10.76
CA THR A 147 7.54 10.66 -12.20
C THR A 147 7.32 9.18 -12.49
N ARG A 148 8.09 8.29 -11.85
CA ARG A 148 7.88 6.82 -11.96
C ARG A 148 6.48 6.43 -11.46
N LYS A 149 6.06 6.98 -10.31
CA LYS A 149 4.74 6.73 -9.72
C LYS A 149 3.59 7.33 -10.51
N PHE A 150 3.83 8.42 -11.22
CA PHE A 150 2.81 9.10 -12.03
C PHE A 150 2.54 8.39 -13.37
N LYS A 151 3.54 7.67 -13.91
CA LYS A 151 3.44 6.95 -15.19
C LYS A 151 2.91 5.51 -15.06
N ALA A 152 3.06 4.89 -13.88
CA ALA A 152 2.70 3.49 -13.60
C ALA A 152 1.22 3.32 -13.25
#